data_AF-A0A357GVQ5-F1
#
_entry.id   AF-A0A357GVQ5-F1
#
_cell.length_a   1.000
_cell.length_b   1.000
_cell.length_c   1.000
_cell.angle_alpha   90.00
_cell.angle_beta   90.00
_cell.angle_gamma   90.00
#
_symmetry.space_group_name_H-M   'P 1'
#
loop_
_entity.id
_entity.type
_entity.pdbx_description
1 polymer ?
#
loop_
_entity_poly.entity_id
_entity_poly.type
_entity_poly.pdbx_seq_one_letter_code
_entity_poly.pdbx_strand_id
1 'polypeptide(L)'
;MIFALRKKNKIIEQKVILLGKIISRLDILKFFSQLAWENKLIHNDKYIELSEKLEEIGRMLGGWRKGLLEKKTPAKVTGEKQ
;
A
#
# COMPACT_ATOMS: atom_id res chain seq x y z
N MET A 1 10.81 -28.68 -8.66
CA MET A 1 11.24 -27.27 -8.52
C MET A 1 10.29 -26.27 -9.20
N ILE A 2 9.90 -26.47 -10.47
CA ILE A 2 9.05 -25.56 -11.25
C ILE A 2 7.66 -25.30 -10.62
N PHE A 3 6.99 -26.34 -10.11
CA PHE A 3 5.68 -26.19 -9.46
C PHE A 3 5.68 -25.31 -8.21
N ALA A 4 6.76 -25.37 -7.40
CA ALA A 4 6.89 -24.57 -6.19
C ALA A 4 7.04 -23.07 -6.51
N LEU A 5 7.80 -22.74 -7.56
CA LEU A 5 7.95 -21.37 -8.05
C LEU A 5 6.62 -20.82 -8.58
N ARG A 6 5.87 -21.62 -9.35
CA ARG A 6 4.53 -21.24 -9.85
C ARG A 6 3.54 -20.97 -8.71
N LYS A 7 3.53 -21.82 -7.68
CA LYS A 7 2.68 -21.64 -6.49
C LYS A 7 3.05 -20.36 -5.72
N LYS A 8 4.35 -20.09 -5.56
CA LYS A 8 4.86 -18.87 -4.89
C LYS A 8 4.43 -17.59 -5.63
N ASN A 9 4.53 -17.56 -6.96
CA ASN A 9 4.13 -16.40 -7.75
C ASN A 9 2.62 -16.11 -7.67
N LYS A 10 1.78 -17.15 -7.69
CA LYS A 10 0.32 -17.02 -7.51
C LYS A 10 -0.05 -16.40 -6.14
N ILE A 11 0.65 -16.79 -5.08
CA ILE A 11 0.42 -16.22 -3.73
C ILE A 11 0.79 -14.74 -3.70
N ILE A 12 1.90 -14.36 -4.33
CA ILE A 12 2.34 -12.94 -4.38
C ILE A 12 1.32 -12.10 -5.15
N GLU A 13 0.79 -12.58 -6.27
CA GLU A 13 -0.28 -11.90 -7.02
C GLU A 13 -1.52 -11.64 -6.16
N GLN A 14 -2.00 -12.65 -5.43
CA GLN A 14 -3.15 -12.51 -4.54
C GLN A 14 -2.90 -11.47 -3.45
N LYS A 15 -1.70 -11.45 -2.85
CA LYS A 15 -1.32 -10.44 -1.85
C LYS A 15 -1.29 -9.03 -2.43
N VAL A 16 -0.77 -8.84 -3.64
CA VAL A 16 -0.76 -7.54 -4.32
C VAL A 16 -2.19 -7.06 -4.60
N ILE A 17 -3.07 -7.95 -5.05
CA ILE A 17 -4.50 -7.62 -5.28
C ILE A 17 -5.17 -7.23 -3.96
N LEU A 18 -4.92 -7.97 -2.88
CA LEU A 18 -5.46 -7.66 -1.55
C LEU A 18 -4.99 -6.30 -1.04
N LEU A 19 -3.69 -6.00 -1.14
CA LEU A 19 -3.15 -4.69 -0.78
C LEU A 19 -3.76 -3.56 -1.61
N GLY A 20 -3.96 -3.79 -2.92
CA GLY A 20 -4.68 -2.83 -3.77
C GLY A 20 -6.07 -2.49 -3.23
N LYS A 21 -6.85 -3.51 -2.84
CA LYS A 21 -8.19 -3.31 -2.26
C LYS A 21 -8.15 -2.54 -0.93
N ILE A 22 -7.17 -2.82 -0.06
CA ILE A 22 -7.04 -2.15 1.24
C ILE A 22 -6.64 -0.69 1.04
N ILE A 23 -5.71 -0.40 0.13
CA ILE A 23 -5.33 0.98 -0.22
C ILE A 23 -6.56 1.76 -0.68
N SER A 24 -7.35 1.23 -1.61
CA SER A 24 -8.57 1.92 -2.06
C SER A 24 -9.58 2.17 -0.93
N ARG A 25 -9.69 1.26 0.05
CA ARG A 25 -10.54 1.48 1.24
C ARG A 25 -9.98 2.55 2.16
N LEU A 26 -8.66 2.65 2.29
CA LEU A 26 -7.99 3.70 3.05
C LEU A 26 -8.21 5.08 2.40
N ASP A 27 -8.18 5.16 1.07
CA ASP A 27 -8.43 6.41 0.36
C ASP A 27 -9.87 6.92 0.59
N ILE A 28 -10.84 6.01 0.55
CA ILE A 28 -12.24 6.28 0.94
C ILE A 28 -12.31 6.72 2.42
N LEU A 29 -11.56 6.02 3.28
CA LEU A 29 -11.13 6.39 4.63
C LEU A 29 -10.89 7.90 4.81
N LYS A 30 -9.82 8.34 4.16
CA LYS A 30 -9.30 9.71 4.21
C LYS A 30 -10.33 10.70 3.69
N PHE A 31 -10.99 10.38 2.57
CA PHE A 31 -12.03 11.23 1.99
C PHE A 31 -13.19 11.51 2.96
N PHE A 32 -13.76 10.48 3.58
CA PHE A 32 -14.84 10.68 4.55
C PHE A 32 -14.36 11.37 5.83
N SER A 33 -13.12 11.13 6.25
CA SER A 33 -12.53 11.83 7.40
C SER A 33 -12.40 13.32 7.11
N GLN A 34 -11.97 13.69 5.91
CA GLN A 34 -11.88 15.08 5.46
C GLN A 34 -13.26 15.72 5.36
N LEU A 35 -14.24 15.05 4.75
CA LEU A 35 -15.62 15.55 4.69
C LEU A 35 -16.22 15.80 6.09
N ALA A 36 -16.01 14.88 7.04
CA ALA A 36 -16.50 15.03 8.39
C ALA A 36 -15.87 16.23 9.11
N TRP A 37 -14.57 16.47 8.88
CA TRP A 37 -13.87 17.64 9.38
C TRP A 37 -14.37 18.95 8.74
N GLU A 38 -14.54 19.00 7.43
CA GLU A 38 -15.05 20.16 6.70
C GLU A 38 -16.47 20.55 7.16
N ASN A 39 -17.29 19.55 7.50
CA ASN A 39 -18.62 19.74 8.08
C ASN A 39 -18.62 19.99 9.59
N LYS A 40 -17.44 20.22 10.20
CA LYS A 40 -17.25 20.52 11.63
C LYS A 40 -17.77 19.43 12.58
N LEU A 41 -17.87 18.18 12.11
CA LEU A 41 -18.23 17.02 12.93
C LEU A 41 -17.04 16.51 13.76
N ILE A 42 -15.82 16.89 13.35
CA ILE A 42 -14.56 16.51 14.00
C ILE A 42 -13.78 17.78 14.31
N HIS A 43 -13.30 17.92 15.55
CA HIS A 43 -12.40 19.01 15.94
C HIS A 43 -11.03 18.89 15.24
N ASN A 44 -10.41 20.03 14.93
CA ASN A 44 -9.12 20.10 14.21
C ASN A 44 -8.06 19.17 14.80
N ASP A 45 -7.83 19.23 16.11
CA ASP A 45 -6.78 18.43 16.77
C ASP A 45 -7.01 16.92 16.56
N LYS A 46 -8.28 16.48 16.59
CA LYS A 46 -8.66 15.08 16.34
C LYS A 46 -8.52 14.70 14.88
N TYR A 47 -8.86 15.61 13.97
CA TYR A 47 -8.67 15.37 12.54
C TYR A 47 -7.18 15.29 12.18
N ILE A 48 -6.33 16.14 12.75
CA ILE A 48 -4.87 16.12 12.54
C ILE A 48 -4.31 14.78 13.02
N GLU A 49 -4.59 14.38 14.26
CA GLU A 49 -4.11 13.10 14.82
C GLU A 49 -4.58 11.90 13.99
N LEU A 50 -5.84 11.90 13.55
CA LEU A 50 -6.39 10.85 12.70
C LEU A 50 -5.71 10.82 11.32
N SER A 51 -5.55 11.99 10.70
CA SER A 51 -4.95 12.12 9.37
C SER A 51 -3.51 11.63 9.35
N GLU A 52 -2.71 11.99 10.36
CA GLU A 52 -1.33 11.51 10.50
C GLU A 52 -1.26 9.97 10.58
N LYS A 53 -2.16 9.35 11.34
CA LYS A 53 -2.26 7.88 11.43
C LYS A 53 -2.67 7.26 10.10
N LEU A 54 -3.65 7.83 9.40
CA LEU A 54 -4.08 7.35 8.08
C LEU A 54 -2.98 7.50 7.03
N GLU A 55 -2.18 8.56 7.10
CA GLU A 55 -1.02 8.76 6.22
C GLU A 55 0.08 7.73 6.49
N GLU A 56 0.41 7.44 7.75
CA GLU A 56 1.38 6.40 8.08
C GLU A 56 0.94 5.02 7.58
N ILE A 57 -0.34 4.66 7.79
CA ILE A 57 -0.90 3.41 7.24
C ILE A 57 -0.76 3.39 5.71
N GLY A 58 -1.01 4.51 5.03
CA GLY A 58 -0.84 4.64 3.58
C GLY A 58 0.60 4.39 3.13
N ARG A 59 1.58 4.98 3.82
CA ARG A 59 3.02 4.75 3.56
C ARG A 59 3.39 3.27 3.72
N MET A 60 2.94 2.63 4.79
CA MET A 60 3.20 1.21 5.05
C MET A 60 2.61 0.31 3.95
N LEU A 61 1.34 0.51 3.60
CA LEU A 61 0.66 -0.27 2.56
C LEU A 61 1.31 -0.08 1.18
N GLY A 62 1.68 1.16 0.84
CA GLY A 62 2.39 1.48 -0.39
C GLY A 62 3.76 0.80 -0.46
N GLY A 63 4.54 0.88 0.62
CA GLY A 63 5.84 0.22 0.75
C GLY A 63 5.75 -1.30 0.60
N TRP A 64 4.79 -1.94 1.27
CA TRP A 64 4.57 -3.38 1.15
C TRP A 64 4.15 -3.80 -0.25
N ARG A 65 3.27 -3.04 -0.91
CA ARG A 65 2.84 -3.32 -2.28
C ARG A 65 4.01 -3.20 -3.26
N LYS A 66 4.80 -2.14 -3.16
CA LYS A 66 6.00 -1.91 -3.97
C LYS A 66 7.01 -3.05 -3.78
N GLY A 67 7.32 -3.41 -2.53
CA GLY A 67 8.26 -4.49 -2.22
C GLY A 67 7.81 -5.87 -2.73
N LEU A 68 6.51 -6.14 -2.82
CA LEU A 68 5.99 -7.37 -3.43
C LEU A 68 6.06 -7.36 -4.97
N LEU A 69 5.91 -6.18 -5.59
CA LEU A 69 6.04 -6.03 -7.04
C LEU A 69 7.50 -6.11 -7.49
N GLU A 70 8.43 -5.48 -6.78
CA GLU A 70 9.86 -5.52 -7.09
C GLU A 70 10.44 -6.93 -6.95
N LYS A 71 9.94 -7.74 -5.99
CA LYS A 71 10.30 -9.17 -5.88
C LYS A 71 9.87 -10.03 -7.08
N LYS A 72 9.00 -9.53 -7.97
CA LYS A 72 8.65 -10.22 -9.23
C LYS A 72 9.64 -9.94 -10.35
N THR A 73 10.43 -8.88 -10.25
CA THR A 73 11.46 -8.54 -11.23
C THR A 73 12.80 -9.09 -10.73
N PRO A 74 13.46 -10.03 -11.43
CA PRO A 74 14.84 -10.35 -11.09
C PRO A 74 15.65 -9.05 -11.20
N ALA A 75 16.51 -8.80 -10.21
CA ALA A 75 17.32 -7.61 -10.09
C ALA A 75 17.90 -7.21 -11.46
N LYS A 76 17.75 -5.94 -11.84
CA LYS A 76 18.53 -5.37 -12.95
C LYS A 76 19.99 -5.71 -12.67
N VAL A 77 20.58 -6.55 -13.51
CA VAL A 77 22.02 -6.72 -13.61
C VAL A 77 22.55 -5.34 -13.97
N THR A 78 23.05 -4.61 -12.97
CA THR A 78 23.79 -3.38 -13.15
C THR A 78 25.04 -3.74 -13.93
N GLY A 79 25.13 -3.20 -15.14
CA GLY A 79 26.07 -3.59 -16.17
C GLY A 79 27.53 -3.58 -15.73
N GLU A 80 28.24 -4.55 -16.29
CA GLU A 80 29.66 -4.51 -16.58
C GLU A 80 30.04 -3.11 -17.11
N LYS A 81 31.00 -2.46 -16.44
CA LYS A 81 31.82 -1.44 -17.09
C LYS A 81 33.19 -2.06 -17.28
N GLN A 82 33.46 -2.46 -18.53
CA GLN A 82 34.80 -2.51 -19.10
C GLN A 82 35.33 -1.09 -19.28
#